data_AF-A0AAD9SGR1-F1
#
_entry.id   AF-A0AAD9SGR1-F1
#
_cell.length_a   1.000
_cell.length_b   1.000
_cell.length_c   1.000
_cell.angle_alpha   90.00
_cell.angle_beta   90.00
_cell.angle_gamma   90.00
#
_symmetry.space_group_name_H-M   'P 1'
#
loop_
_entity.id
_entity.type
_entity.pdbx_description
1 polymer ?
#
loop_
_entity_poly.entity_id
_entity_poly.type
_entity_poly.pdbx_seq_one_letter_code
_entity_poly.pdbx_strand_id
1 'polypeptide(L)'
;MQFTATILAFAAAVAAAPSQCTFGQYVCSKDGLSILQCDITGNLVTIGPCPDGSKCSNIGDIPYCQAVPKTKRSAPYCATPGAYTCTPDLKGINVCNAQNQLVFNGACPDKTHCGYLNGIPFCVDNAIKGY
;
A
#
# COMPACT_ATOMS: atom_id res chain seq x y z
N MET A 1 39.52 19.11 66.87
CA MET A 1 40.10 18.94 65.53
C MET A 1 39.43 17.73 64.90
N GLN A 2 38.52 17.93 63.94
CA GLN A 2 37.81 16.85 63.25
C GLN A 2 38.36 16.73 61.83
N PHE A 3 38.78 15.53 61.45
CA PHE A 3 39.30 15.20 60.13
C PHE A 3 38.14 14.95 59.17
N THR A 4 37.98 15.83 58.17
CA THR A 4 37.05 15.64 57.07
C THR A 4 37.70 14.77 56.00
N ALA A 5 37.29 13.51 55.92
CA ALA A 5 37.64 12.60 54.84
C ALA A 5 36.65 12.80 53.67
N THR A 6 37.12 13.44 52.60
CA THR A 6 36.40 13.49 51.32
C THR A 6 36.57 12.16 50.59
N ILE A 7 35.49 11.38 50.50
CA ILE A 7 35.40 10.17 49.69
C ILE A 7 35.09 10.60 48.24
N LEU A 8 36.05 10.42 47.34
CA LEU A 8 35.85 10.53 45.89
C LEU A 8 35.18 9.24 45.39
N ALA A 9 33.89 9.32 45.08
CA ALA A 9 33.19 8.26 44.36
C ALA A 9 33.47 8.38 42.86
N PHE A 10 34.29 7.48 42.32
CA PHE A 10 34.44 7.29 40.88
C PHE A 10 33.20 6.55 40.36
N ALA A 11 32.27 7.27 39.75
CA ALA A 11 31.18 6.67 38.98
C ALA A 11 31.74 6.21 37.62
N ALA A 12 31.94 4.90 37.47
CA ALA A 12 32.21 4.29 36.17
C ALA A 12 30.91 4.30 35.34
N ALA A 13 30.79 5.27 34.44
CA ALA A 13 29.75 5.27 33.42
C ALA A 13 30.09 4.19 32.37
N VAL A 14 29.44 3.03 32.48
CA VAL A 14 29.40 2.05 31.39
C VAL A 14 28.56 2.70 30.28
N ALA A 15 29.21 3.21 29.24
CA ALA A 15 28.55 3.71 28.05
C ALA A 15 27.89 2.52 27.32
N ALA A 16 26.67 2.18 27.71
CA ALA A 16 25.81 1.35 26.88
C ALA A 16 25.65 2.08 25.54
N ALA A 17 26.07 1.44 24.44
CA ALA A 17 25.79 1.94 23.11
C ALA A 17 24.28 2.24 23.01
N PRO A 18 23.85 3.33 22.36
CA PRO A 18 22.45 3.66 22.26
C PRO A 18 21.72 2.55 21.49
N SER A 19 21.03 1.67 22.22
CA SER A 19 20.14 0.68 21.61
C SER A 19 18.99 1.44 20.95
N GLN A 20 18.73 1.15 19.68
CA GLN A 20 17.69 1.87 18.93
C GLN A 20 16.28 1.43 19.34
N CYS A 21 16.18 0.33 20.10
CA CYS A 21 14.94 -0.33 20.49
C CYS A 21 15.18 -1.23 21.72
N THR A 22 14.08 -1.71 22.32
CA THR A 22 14.11 -2.69 23.41
C THR A 22 14.01 -4.10 22.84
N PHE A 23 14.82 -5.05 23.32
CA PHE A 23 14.78 -6.45 22.87
C PHE A 23 13.34 -7.00 22.86
N GLY A 24 12.97 -7.66 21.76
CA GLY A 24 11.64 -8.24 21.59
C GLY A 24 10.54 -7.25 21.18
N GLN A 25 10.85 -5.96 21.11
CA GLN A 25 9.95 -4.97 20.54
C GLN A 25 9.78 -5.20 19.04
N TYR A 26 8.54 -5.12 18.56
CA TYR A 26 8.23 -5.14 17.14
C TYR A 26 7.83 -3.73 16.69
N VAL A 27 8.28 -3.35 15.50
CA VAL A 27 7.90 -2.08 14.87
C VAL A 27 7.69 -2.28 13.37
N CYS A 28 6.93 -1.39 12.75
CA CYS A 28 6.88 -1.32 11.30
C CYS A 28 8.19 -0.75 10.75
N SER A 29 8.63 -1.31 9.63
CA SER A 29 9.65 -0.70 8.79
C SER A 29 9.25 0.69 8.30
N LYS A 30 10.23 1.54 8.01
CA LYS A 30 10.00 2.94 7.59
C LYS A 30 9.19 3.06 6.30
N ASP A 31 9.30 2.10 5.39
CA ASP A 31 8.52 2.02 4.16
C ASP A 31 7.12 1.40 4.37
N GLY A 32 6.88 0.82 5.55
CA GLY A 32 5.66 0.12 5.92
C GLY A 32 5.47 -1.20 5.18
N LEU A 33 6.54 -1.81 4.66
CA LEU A 33 6.44 -3.02 3.84
C LEU A 33 6.84 -4.30 4.59
N SER A 34 7.28 -4.18 5.83
CA SER A 34 7.73 -5.31 6.65
C SER A 34 7.62 -5.03 8.14
N ILE A 35 7.60 -6.09 8.94
CA ILE A 35 7.72 -6.01 10.40
C ILE A 35 9.19 -6.19 10.76
N LEU A 36 9.67 -5.33 11.65
CA LEU A 36 11.00 -5.38 12.24
C LEU A 36 10.89 -5.83 13.70
N GLN A 37 11.84 -6.63 14.16
CA GLN A 37 12.00 -7.00 15.56
C GLN A 37 13.33 -6.44 16.08
N CYS A 38 13.34 -5.98 17.32
CA CYS A 38 14.57 -5.61 17.99
C CYS A 38 15.31 -6.86 18.48
N ASP A 39 16.52 -7.08 17.99
CA ASP A 39 17.37 -8.18 18.40
C ASP A 39 18.08 -7.90 19.74
N ILE A 40 18.85 -8.89 20.23
CA ILE A 40 19.57 -8.80 21.52
C ILE A 40 20.68 -7.75 21.54
N THR A 41 21.10 -7.29 20.36
CA THR A 41 22.14 -6.25 20.20
C THR A 41 21.54 -4.84 20.11
N GLY A 42 20.21 -4.72 20.18
CA GLY A 42 19.51 -3.44 20.08
C GLY A 42 19.35 -2.94 18.65
N ASN A 43 19.45 -3.84 17.66
CA ASN A 43 19.27 -3.53 16.25
C ASN A 43 17.88 -3.99 15.76
N LEU A 44 17.28 -3.19 14.89
CA LEU A 44 16.03 -3.57 14.22
C LEU A 44 16.33 -4.47 13.02
N VAL A 45 15.87 -5.72 13.09
CA VAL A 45 16.03 -6.72 12.04
C VAL A 45 14.68 -7.07 11.41
N THR A 46 14.64 -7.24 10.09
CA THR A 46 13.41 -7.62 9.38
C THR A 46 13.06 -9.07 9.65
N ILE A 47 11.86 -9.32 10.20
CA ILE A 47 11.36 -10.68 10.44
C ILE A 47 10.49 -11.21 9.30
N GLY A 48 9.86 -10.31 8.52
CA GLY A 48 9.06 -10.72 7.38
C GLY A 48 8.46 -9.55 6.60
N PRO A 49 8.38 -9.66 5.26
CA PRO A 49 7.65 -8.71 4.44
C PRO A 49 6.14 -8.86 4.65
N CYS A 50 5.43 -7.77 4.43
CA CYS A 50 3.98 -7.78 4.33
C CYS A 50 3.55 -8.37 2.97
N PRO A 51 2.46 -9.15 2.92
CA PRO A 51 1.93 -9.69 1.68
C PRO A 51 1.49 -8.59 0.71
N ASP A 52 1.43 -8.91 -0.58
CA ASP A 52 1.06 -7.96 -1.63
C ASP A 52 -0.27 -7.25 -1.34
N GLY A 53 -0.30 -5.93 -1.53
CA GLY A 53 -1.48 -5.11 -1.27
C GLY A 53 -1.74 -4.84 0.23
N SER A 54 -0.83 -5.21 1.12
CA SER A 54 -0.88 -4.84 2.53
C SER A 54 0.27 -3.90 2.93
N LYS A 55 0.10 -3.19 4.04
CA LYS A 55 1.13 -2.37 4.67
C LYS A 55 1.15 -2.63 6.17
N CYS A 56 2.34 -2.53 6.75
CA CYS A 56 2.51 -2.59 8.19
C CYS A 56 1.91 -1.34 8.83
N SER A 57 1.08 -1.57 9.84
CA SER A 57 0.48 -0.55 10.70
C SER A 57 0.17 -1.14 12.06
N ASN A 58 0.16 -0.31 13.10
CA ASN A 58 -0.08 -0.81 14.45
C ASN A 58 -1.58 -0.95 14.74
N ILE A 59 -1.95 -2.07 15.37
CA ILE A 59 -3.24 -2.23 16.06
C ILE A 59 -2.91 -2.09 17.55
N GLY A 60 -3.18 -0.91 18.11
CA GLY A 60 -2.63 -0.53 19.42
C GLY A 60 -1.11 -0.39 19.34
N ASP A 61 -0.38 -1.13 20.17
CA ASP A 61 1.09 -1.13 20.22
C ASP A 61 1.73 -2.27 19.39
N ILE A 62 0.92 -3.10 18.73
CA ILE A 62 1.39 -4.29 18.03
C ILE A 62 1.36 -4.04 16.51
N PRO A 63 2.49 -4.17 15.80
CA PRO A 63 2.53 -4.03 14.35
C PRO A 63 1.89 -5.23 13.64
N TYR A 64 1.02 -4.95 12.68
CA TYR A 64 0.39 -5.95 11.82
C TYR A 64 0.41 -5.50 10.36
N CYS A 65 0.53 -6.45 9.44
CA CYS A 65 0.28 -6.18 8.03
C CYS A 65 -1.23 -6.11 7.79
N GLN A 66 -1.71 -4.92 7.45
CA GLN A 66 -3.10 -4.66 7.15
C GLN A 66 -3.28 -4.48 5.65
N ALA A 67 -4.36 -5.04 5.10
CA ALA A 67 -4.73 -4.77 3.72
C ALA A 67 -4.90 -3.27 3.52
N VAL A 68 -4.17 -2.68 2.58
CA VAL A 68 -4.43 -1.31 2.17
C VAL A 68 -5.69 -1.39 1.33
N PRO A 69 -6.81 -0.78 1.74
CA PRO A 69 -7.94 -0.68 0.85
C PRO A 69 -7.42 0.03 -0.38
N LYS A 70 -7.45 -0.64 -1.54
CA LYS A 70 -7.21 0.03 -2.83
C LYS A 70 -8.18 1.19 -2.80
N THR A 71 -7.66 2.42 -2.66
CA THR A 71 -8.48 3.62 -2.67
C THR A 71 -9.34 3.46 -3.91
N LYS A 72 -10.66 3.37 -3.73
CA LYS A 72 -11.60 3.47 -4.84
C LYS A 72 -11.29 4.84 -5.43
N ARG A 73 -10.40 4.89 -6.42
CA ARG A 73 -10.10 6.09 -7.17
C ARG A 73 -11.47 6.55 -7.62
N SER A 74 -11.89 7.75 -7.17
CA SER A 74 -13.25 8.23 -7.42
C SER A 74 -13.51 8.01 -8.90
N ALA A 75 -14.48 7.14 -9.19
CA ALA A 75 -14.73 6.71 -10.54
C ALA A 75 -14.97 7.97 -11.39
N PRO A 76 -14.38 8.07 -12.60
CA PRO A 76 -14.52 9.26 -13.42
C PRO A 76 -16.01 9.61 -13.60
N TYR A 77 -16.33 10.90 -13.54
CA TYR A 77 -17.71 11.34 -13.73
C TYR A 77 -18.18 11.10 -15.17
N CYS A 78 -19.45 10.76 -15.34
CA CYS A 78 -20.12 10.66 -16.64
C CYS A 78 -21.50 11.32 -16.61
N ALA A 79 -21.82 12.05 -17.68
CA ALA A 79 -23.03 12.88 -17.74
C ALA A 79 -24.33 12.05 -17.87
N THR A 80 -24.26 10.87 -18.51
CA THR A 80 -25.43 10.10 -18.90
C THR A 80 -25.37 8.70 -18.29
N PRO A 81 -26.12 8.43 -17.20
CA PRO A 81 -26.29 7.07 -16.69
C PRO A 81 -26.76 6.10 -17.77
N GLY A 82 -26.20 4.90 -17.77
CA GLY A 82 -26.43 3.87 -18.79
C GLY A 82 -25.60 4.03 -20.06
N ALA A 83 -24.88 5.14 -20.25
CA ALA A 83 -23.97 5.28 -21.38
C ALA A 83 -22.76 4.35 -21.21
N TYR A 84 -22.36 3.72 -22.33
CA TYR A 84 -21.17 2.90 -22.39
C TYR A 84 -20.03 3.69 -23.06
N THR A 85 -18.80 3.45 -22.63
CA THR A 85 -17.57 3.98 -23.27
C THR A 85 -16.49 2.92 -23.27
N CYS A 86 -15.58 2.96 -24.23
CA CYS A 86 -14.33 2.20 -24.13
C CYS A 86 -13.51 2.66 -22.92
N THR A 87 -12.76 1.74 -22.33
CA THR A 87 -11.72 2.06 -21.36
C THR A 87 -10.58 2.84 -22.02
N PRO A 88 -9.80 3.64 -21.28
CA PRO A 88 -8.70 4.43 -21.86
C PRO A 88 -7.62 3.61 -22.57
N ASP A 89 -7.45 2.35 -22.18
CA ASP A 89 -6.51 1.40 -22.80
C ASP A 89 -7.13 0.60 -23.95
N LEU A 90 -8.39 0.86 -24.30
CA LEU A 90 -9.17 0.15 -25.32
C LEU A 90 -9.25 -1.37 -25.11
N LYS A 91 -9.09 -1.85 -23.87
CA LYS A 91 -9.16 -3.29 -23.55
C LYS A 91 -10.48 -3.71 -22.92
N GLY A 92 -11.43 -2.79 -22.78
CA GLY A 92 -12.72 -3.10 -22.20
C GLY A 92 -13.70 -1.97 -22.35
N ILE A 93 -14.84 -2.15 -21.70
CA ILE A 93 -15.98 -1.25 -21.74
C ILE A 93 -16.32 -0.83 -20.31
N ASN A 94 -16.50 0.47 -20.12
CA ASN A 94 -17.10 1.04 -18.92
C ASN A 94 -18.58 1.33 -19.17
N VAL A 95 -19.36 1.32 -18.09
CA VAL A 95 -20.74 1.80 -18.05
C VAL A 95 -20.85 2.94 -17.06
N CYS A 96 -21.61 3.96 -17.40
CA CYS A 96 -21.99 5.00 -16.47
C CYS A 96 -23.10 4.49 -15.54
N ASN A 97 -22.84 4.35 -14.25
CA ASN A 97 -23.86 3.91 -13.29
C ASN A 97 -24.86 5.04 -12.95
N ALA A 98 -25.87 4.71 -12.14
CA ALA A 98 -26.90 5.66 -11.69
C ALA A 98 -26.37 6.80 -10.80
N GLN A 99 -25.14 6.69 -10.30
CA GLN A 99 -24.44 7.71 -9.51
C GLN A 99 -23.51 8.59 -10.37
N ASN A 100 -23.67 8.55 -11.70
CA ASN A 100 -22.83 9.28 -12.64
C ASN A 100 -21.34 8.91 -12.55
N GLN A 101 -21.04 7.65 -12.26
CA GLN A 101 -19.68 7.12 -12.17
C GLN A 101 -19.41 6.13 -13.30
N LEU A 102 -18.28 6.32 -13.99
CA LEU A 102 -17.74 5.34 -14.94
C LEU A 102 -17.19 4.15 -14.19
N VAL A 103 -17.92 3.05 -14.24
CA VAL A 103 -17.52 1.78 -13.65
C VAL A 103 -17.19 0.78 -14.76
N PHE A 104 -16.20 -0.05 -14.50
CA PHE A 104 -15.82 -1.10 -15.44
C PHE A 104 -16.94 -2.12 -15.60
N ASN A 105 -17.38 -2.36 -16.84
CA ASN A 105 -18.44 -3.29 -17.16
C ASN A 105 -17.88 -4.65 -17.61
N GLY A 106 -16.80 -4.67 -18.40
CA GLY A 106 -16.20 -5.91 -18.87
C GLY A 106 -14.96 -5.72 -19.72
N ALA A 107 -14.09 -6.73 -19.70
CA ALA A 107 -12.91 -6.79 -20.55
C ALA A 107 -13.28 -7.32 -21.94
N CYS A 108 -12.58 -6.83 -22.96
CA CYS A 108 -12.63 -7.42 -24.28
C CYS A 108 -11.83 -8.74 -24.31
N PRO A 109 -12.32 -9.78 -24.99
CA PRO A 109 -11.60 -11.05 -25.15
C PRO A 109 -10.21 -10.88 -25.76
N ASP A 110 -9.36 -11.90 -25.63
CA ASP A 110 -8.04 -11.92 -26.24
C ASP A 110 -8.11 -11.67 -27.75
N LYS A 111 -7.12 -10.92 -28.27
CA LYS A 111 -7.03 -10.49 -29.69
C LYS A 111 -8.17 -9.60 -30.18
N THR A 112 -8.97 -9.07 -29.26
CA THR A 112 -9.96 -8.03 -29.55
C THR A 112 -9.59 -6.73 -28.83
N HIS A 113 -10.17 -5.62 -29.27
CA HIS A 113 -10.07 -4.32 -28.61
C HIS A 113 -11.44 -3.65 -28.57
N CYS A 114 -11.61 -2.66 -27.71
CA CYS A 114 -12.81 -1.84 -27.71
C CYS A 114 -12.74 -0.82 -28.85
N GLY A 115 -13.74 -0.85 -29.73
CA GLY A 115 -13.97 0.13 -30.79
C GLY A 115 -15.39 0.71 -30.69
N TYR A 116 -15.69 1.72 -31.51
CA TYR A 116 -17.01 2.34 -31.57
C TYR A 116 -17.67 2.08 -32.92
N LEU A 117 -18.86 1.47 -32.90
CA LEU A 117 -19.69 1.28 -34.09
C LEU A 117 -20.94 2.12 -33.90
N ASN A 118 -21.09 3.13 -34.76
CA ASN A 118 -22.18 4.10 -34.68
C ASN A 118 -22.29 4.76 -33.29
N GLY A 119 -21.16 5.04 -32.65
CA GLY A 119 -21.09 5.65 -31.31
C GLY A 119 -21.34 4.69 -30.14
N ILE A 120 -21.56 3.40 -30.40
CA ILE A 120 -21.73 2.38 -29.37
C ILE A 120 -20.42 1.59 -29.21
N PRO A 121 -19.87 1.48 -27.99
CA PRO A 121 -18.65 0.70 -27.77
C PRO A 121 -18.93 -0.80 -27.81
N PHE A 122 -18.02 -1.53 -28.43
CA PHE A 122 -18.11 -2.98 -28.62
C PHE A 122 -16.70 -3.56 -28.79
N CYS A 123 -16.53 -4.85 -28.51
CA CYS A 123 -15.25 -5.52 -28.71
C CYS A 123 -15.13 -5.98 -30.17
N VAL A 124 -14.13 -5.48 -30.86
CA VAL A 124 -13.80 -5.76 -32.26
C VAL A 124 -12.55 -6.62 -32.36
N ASP A 125 -12.56 -7.55 -33.29
CA ASP A 125 -11.38 -8.34 -33.62
C ASP A 125 -10.31 -7.43 -34.24
N ASN A 126 -9.07 -7.54 -33.75
CA ASN A 126 -7.91 -6.80 -34.27
C ASN A 126 -7.61 -7.12 -35.74
N ALA A 127 -8.07 -8.26 -36.24
CA ALA A 127 -7.90 -8.67 -37.63
C ALA A 127 -8.71 -7.81 -38.60
N ILE A 128 -9.75 -7.13 -38.13
CA ILE A 128 -10.57 -6.30 -39.01
C ILE A 128 -10.08 -4.87 -39.00
N LYS A 129 -9.68 -4.39 -40.19
CA LYS A 129 -9.17 -3.03 -40.41
C LYS A 129 -10.28 -2.11 -40.89
N GLY A 130 -10.37 -0.91 -40.33
CA GLY A 130 -11.21 0.17 -40.85
C GLY A 130 -12.54 0.39 -40.14
N TYR A 131 -12.64 0.00 -38.88
CA TYR A 131 -13.67 0.48 -37.97
C TYR A 131 -13.19 1.72 -37.20
#